data_AF-A0A3M2USE8-F1
#
_entry.id   AF-A0A3M2USE8-F1
#
_cell.length_a   1.000
_cell.length_b   1.000
_cell.length_c   1.000
_cell.angle_alpha   90.00
_cell.angle_beta   90.00
_cell.angle_gamma   90.00
#
_symmetry.space_group_name_H-M   'P 1'
#
loop_
_entity.id
_entity.type
_entity.pdbx_description
1 polymer ?
#
loop_
_entity_poly.entity_id
_entity_poly.type
_entity_poly.pdbx_seq_one_letter_code
_entity_poly.pdbx_strand_id
1 'polypeptide(L)'
;MTTRQPLLPHRAQCHGPVTAFWHLTIKTAVFSRKTMTQVPNRETPRGVAILTRFLASESAGGIVLMAAALAALIVANSPLSAGYFSTLHSVWLGLSVELWINDGLMAIFFLMVGLEIKREVLAGGLATWGQRALPGFAALGGMLVPALIYIAINWGNPQTLSGWAIPAAT
;
A
#
# COMPACT_ATOMS: atom_id res chain seq x y z
N MET A 1 44.26 -34.77 -43.64
CA MET A 1 44.62 -36.07 -43.01
C MET A 1 44.60 -35.85 -41.50
N THR A 2 43.82 -36.49 -40.64
CA THR A 2 42.80 -37.53 -40.75
C THR A 2 41.94 -37.41 -39.49
N THR A 3 40.63 -37.42 -39.69
CA THR A 3 39.54 -37.43 -38.71
C THR A 3 39.59 -38.63 -37.77
N ARG A 4 39.22 -38.46 -36.49
CA ARG A 4 38.56 -39.51 -35.70
C ARG A 4 37.52 -38.93 -34.73
N GLN A 5 36.26 -39.20 -35.04
CA GLN A 5 35.11 -39.20 -34.12
C GLN A 5 35.26 -40.34 -33.10
N PRO A 6 34.73 -40.20 -31.88
CA PRO A 6 34.27 -41.33 -31.09
C PRO A 6 32.75 -41.52 -31.22
N LEU A 7 32.39 -42.77 -31.52
CA LEU A 7 31.03 -43.29 -31.73
C LEU A 7 30.18 -43.25 -30.45
N LEU A 8 28.92 -42.83 -30.59
CA LEU A 8 27.86 -43.04 -29.61
C LEU A 8 27.33 -44.49 -29.72
N PRO A 9 27.15 -45.23 -28.62
CA PRO A 9 26.38 -46.46 -28.66
C PRO A 9 24.87 -46.18 -28.66
N HIS A 10 24.22 -46.79 -29.65
CA HIS A 10 22.80 -46.94 -29.90
C HIS A 10 21.90 -46.95 -28.66
N ARG A 11 20.93 -46.01 -28.64
CA ARG A 11 19.70 -46.16 -27.85
C ARG A 11 18.92 -47.36 -28.39
N ALA A 12 18.73 -48.36 -27.54
CA ALA A 12 17.74 -49.40 -27.74
C ALA A 12 16.34 -48.78 -27.73
N GLN A 13 15.67 -48.80 -28.89
CA GLN A 13 14.25 -48.51 -29.05
C GLN A 13 13.46 -49.79 -28.72
N CYS A 14 12.98 -49.91 -27.48
CA CYS A 14 11.97 -50.89 -27.12
C CYS A 14 10.58 -50.30 -27.42
N HIS A 15 10.07 -50.56 -28.62
CA HIS A 15 8.66 -50.33 -28.95
C HIS A 15 7.81 -51.47 -28.38
N GLY A 16 7.20 -51.23 -27.22
CA GLY A 16 6.13 -52.08 -26.68
C GLY A 16 4.74 -51.51 -27.01
N PRO A 17 3.71 -52.36 -27.20
CA PRO A 17 2.35 -51.98 -27.63
C PRO A 17 1.50 -51.23 -26.58
N VAL A 18 2.11 -50.76 -25.48
CA VAL A 18 1.40 -50.17 -24.34
C VAL A 18 1.11 -48.67 -24.56
N THR A 19 1.84 -47.99 -25.45
CA THR A 19 1.67 -46.54 -25.70
C THR A 19 0.46 -46.22 -26.58
N ALA A 20 -0.05 -47.18 -27.36
CA ALA A 20 -1.25 -46.98 -28.19
C ALA A 20 -2.53 -46.88 -27.36
N PHE A 21 -2.59 -47.52 -26.19
CA PHE A 21 -3.76 -47.49 -25.32
C PHE A 21 -3.87 -46.18 -24.53
N TRP A 22 -2.74 -45.54 -24.22
CA TRP A 22 -2.70 -44.30 -23.43
C TRP A 22 -3.12 -43.04 -24.21
N HIS A 23 -3.05 -43.04 -25.55
CA HIS A 23 -3.41 -41.88 -26.36
C HIS A 23 -4.91 -41.75 -26.66
N LEU A 24 -5.72 -42.82 -26.49
CA LEU A 24 -7.13 -42.81 -26.84
C LEU A 24 -8.04 -42.38 -25.68
N THR A 25 -7.61 -42.58 -24.42
CA THR A 25 -8.41 -42.24 -23.23
C THR A 25 -8.30 -40.78 -22.80
N ILE A 26 -7.24 -40.06 -23.19
CA ILE A 26 -7.04 -38.64 -22.81
C ILE A 26 -7.81 -37.69 -23.72
N LYS A 27 -8.00 -38.02 -25.01
CA LYS A 27 -8.69 -37.13 -25.95
C LYS A 27 -10.19 -37.01 -25.69
N THR A 28 -10.83 -38.02 -25.12
CA THR A 28 -12.28 -38.00 -24.82
C THR A 28 -12.62 -37.22 -23.54
N ALA A 29 -11.71 -37.11 -22.57
CA ALA A 29 -11.95 -36.38 -21.32
C ALA A 29 -11.85 -34.85 -21.45
N VAL A 30 -11.08 -34.33 -22.42
CA VAL A 30 -10.87 -32.88 -22.61
C VAL A 30 -12.02 -32.22 -23.38
N PHE A 31 -12.74 -32.96 -24.22
CA PHE A 31 -13.81 -32.41 -25.08
C PHE A 31 -15.13 -32.15 -24.35
N SER A 32 -15.37 -32.81 -23.20
CA SER A 32 -16.64 -32.75 -22.45
C SER A 32 -16.67 -31.70 -21.32
N ARG A 33 -15.64 -30.85 -21.19
CA ARG A 33 -15.55 -29.81 -20.15
C ARG A 33 -15.54 -28.38 -20.72
N LYS A 34 -15.99 -28.22 -21.97
CA LYS A 34 -15.95 -26.92 -22.68
C LYS A 34 -17.29 -26.21 -22.79
N THR A 35 -18.33 -26.74 -22.15
CA THR A 35 -19.67 -26.17 -22.14
C THR A 35 -20.12 -25.94 -20.71
N MET A 36 -20.53 -24.70 -20.43
CA MET A 36 -21.41 -24.33 -19.31
C MET A 36 -20.75 -23.96 -17.97
N THR A 37 -19.94 -22.90 -17.97
CA THR A 37 -19.98 -21.81 -16.96
C THR A 37 -19.40 -20.54 -17.58
N GLN A 38 -20.04 -20.04 -18.64
CA GLN A 38 -19.87 -18.63 -19.02
C GLN A 38 -20.56 -17.81 -17.93
N VAL A 39 -19.79 -17.37 -16.93
CA VAL A 39 -20.26 -16.34 -15.99
C VAL A 39 -20.68 -15.16 -16.85
N PRO A 40 -21.94 -14.69 -16.78
CA PRO A 40 -22.39 -13.58 -17.59
C PRO A 40 -21.45 -12.40 -17.35
N ASN A 41 -20.82 -11.92 -18.43
CA ASN A 41 -19.94 -10.76 -18.39
C ASN A 41 -20.78 -9.57 -17.93
N ARG A 42 -20.74 -9.25 -16.63
CA ARG A 42 -21.37 -8.03 -16.12
C ARG A 42 -20.56 -6.88 -16.69
N GLU A 43 -21.08 -6.25 -17.75
CA GLU A 43 -20.53 -5.01 -18.29
C GLU A 43 -20.66 -3.94 -17.22
N THR A 44 -19.63 -3.84 -16.36
CA THR A 44 -19.50 -2.72 -15.45
C THR A 44 -19.42 -1.46 -16.30
N PRO A 45 -20.22 -0.41 -16.00
CA PRO A 45 -20.15 0.84 -16.73
C PRO A 45 -18.69 1.29 -16.81
N ARG A 46 -18.18 1.56 -18.02
CA ARG A 46 -16.74 1.81 -18.25
C ARG A 46 -16.17 2.85 -17.28
N GLY A 47 -16.94 3.87 -16.91
CA GLY A 47 -16.54 4.87 -15.91
C GLY A 47 -16.32 4.31 -14.50
N VAL A 48 -17.17 3.39 -14.03
CA VAL A 48 -17.01 2.74 -12.71
C VAL A 48 -15.83 1.78 -12.72
N ALA A 49 -15.60 1.08 -13.84
CA ALA A 49 -14.44 0.23 -14.01
C ALA A 49 -13.13 1.03 -14.01
N ILE A 50 -13.14 2.24 -14.57
CA ILE A 50 -12.00 3.17 -14.52
C ILE A 50 -11.78 3.65 -13.09
N LEU A 51 -12.82 4.17 -12.42
CA LEU A 51 -12.70 4.69 -11.05
C LEU A 51 -12.22 3.63 -10.05
N THR A 52 -12.73 2.40 -10.13
CA THR A 52 -12.29 1.30 -9.24
C THR A 52 -10.86 0.87 -9.50
N ARG A 53 -10.41 0.84 -10.77
CA ARG A 53 -9.01 0.57 -11.11
C ARG A 53 -8.07 1.68 -10.66
N PHE A 54 -8.50 2.94 -10.76
CA PHE A 54 -7.76 4.07 -10.23
C PHE A 54 -7.68 4.00 -8.70
N LEU A 55 -8.80 3.80 -7.99
CA LEU A 55 -8.83 3.68 -6.52
C LEU A 55 -8.04 2.46 -6.00
N ALA A 56 -7.92 1.40 -6.80
CA ALA A 56 -7.09 0.23 -6.49
C ALA A 56 -5.58 0.48 -6.67
N SER A 57 -5.19 1.62 -7.25
CA SER A 57 -3.79 2.01 -7.40
C SER A 57 -3.25 2.58 -6.10
N GLU A 58 -2.04 2.15 -5.72
CA GLU A 58 -1.29 2.69 -4.57
C GLU A 58 -1.10 4.23 -4.66
N SER A 59 -0.97 4.76 -5.89
CA SER A 59 -0.80 6.20 -6.13
C SER A 59 -2.08 7.04 -5.99
N ALA A 60 -3.26 6.43 -6.02
CA ALA A 60 -4.51 7.20 -6.02
C ALA A 60 -4.75 7.91 -4.68
N GLY A 61 -4.36 7.30 -3.56
CA GLY A 61 -4.43 7.93 -2.24
C GLY A 61 -3.63 9.24 -2.20
N GLY A 62 -2.39 9.23 -2.73
CA GLY A 62 -1.55 10.42 -2.80
C GLY A 62 -2.14 11.53 -3.68
N ILE A 63 -2.73 11.19 -4.82
CA ILE A 63 -3.38 12.16 -5.72
C ILE A 63 -4.58 12.82 -5.04
N VAL A 64 -5.41 12.05 -4.33
CA VAL A 64 -6.56 12.58 -3.59
C VAL A 64 -6.11 13.50 -2.46
N LEU A 65 -5.07 13.12 -1.71
CA LEU A 65 -4.48 13.97 -0.66
C LEU A 65 -3.95 15.30 -1.23
N MET A 66 -3.24 15.24 -2.36
CA MET A 66 -2.74 16.45 -3.02
C MET A 66 -3.87 17.37 -3.49
N ALA A 67 -4.91 16.80 -4.11
CA ALA A 67 -6.09 17.56 -4.53
C ALA A 67 -6.82 18.20 -3.34
N ALA A 68 -6.96 17.49 -2.22
CA ALA A 68 -7.56 18.01 -1.01
C ALA A 68 -6.74 19.18 -0.41
N ALA A 69 -5.41 19.04 -0.36
CA ALA A 69 -4.52 20.11 0.11
C ALA A 69 -4.58 21.35 -0.79
N LEU A 70 -4.60 21.17 -2.12
CA LEU A 70 -4.77 22.28 -3.06
C LEU A 70 -6.13 22.95 -2.91
N ALA A 71 -7.20 22.18 -2.77
CA ALA A 71 -8.53 22.71 -2.52
C ALA A 71 -8.58 23.53 -1.21
N ALA A 72 -7.98 23.02 -0.14
CA ALA A 72 -7.87 23.74 1.14
C ALA A 72 -7.10 25.06 0.98
N LEU A 73 -5.97 25.05 0.25
CA LEU A 73 -5.20 26.26 -0.02
C LEU A 73 -5.99 27.29 -0.84
N ILE A 74 -6.73 26.85 -1.86
CA ILE A 74 -7.59 27.73 -2.67
C ILE A 74 -8.67 28.35 -1.79
N VAL A 75 -9.38 27.54 -0.99
CA VAL A 75 -10.44 28.03 -0.09
C VAL A 75 -9.88 29.04 0.91
N ALA A 76 -8.74 28.74 1.54
CA ALA A 76 -8.09 29.60 2.53
C ALA A 76 -7.64 30.97 1.96
N ASN A 77 -7.29 31.03 0.67
CA ASN A 77 -6.88 32.28 0.00
C ASN A 77 -8.02 32.98 -0.77
N SER A 78 -9.25 32.48 -0.67
CA SER A 78 -10.42 33.01 -1.38
C SER A 78 -11.33 33.85 -0.47
N PRO A 79 -12.33 34.57 -1.02
CA PRO A 79 -13.35 35.27 -0.22
C PRO A 79 -14.18 34.34 0.70
N LEU A 80 -14.17 33.02 0.45
CA LEU A 80 -14.86 32.03 1.30
C LEU A 80 -14.10 31.73 2.61
N SER A 81 -12.85 32.21 2.74
CA SER A 81 -11.98 31.95 3.90
C SER A 81 -12.65 32.33 5.23
N ALA A 82 -13.36 33.46 5.30
CA ALA A 82 -14.02 33.90 6.53
C ALA A 82 -15.11 32.90 6.99
N GLY A 83 -15.93 32.39 6.06
CA GLY A 83 -16.92 31.34 6.36
C GLY A 83 -16.27 30.02 6.77
N TYR A 84 -15.19 29.64 6.07
CA TYR A 84 -14.43 28.43 6.38
C TYR A 84 -13.79 28.47 7.77
N PHE A 85 -13.05 29.52 8.12
CA PHE A 85 -12.42 29.63 9.43
C PHE A 85 -13.44 29.85 10.55
N SER A 86 -14.51 30.63 10.34
CA SER A 86 -15.55 30.80 11.38
C SER A 86 -16.24 29.49 11.74
N THR A 87 -16.48 28.60 10.76
CA THR A 87 -17.05 27.28 11.03
C THR A 87 -16.06 26.37 11.75
N LEU A 88 -14.77 26.35 11.36
CA LEU A 88 -13.74 25.56 12.04
C LEU A 88 -13.50 25.99 13.50
N HIS A 89 -13.51 27.30 13.76
CA HIS A 89 -13.33 27.84 15.11
C HIS A 89 -14.62 27.85 15.93
N SER A 90 -15.76 27.46 15.35
CA SER A 90 -17.01 27.38 16.10
C SER A 90 -16.88 26.35 17.23
N VAL A 91 -17.33 26.73 18.43
CA VAL A 91 -17.22 25.87 19.60
C VAL A 91 -18.43 24.95 19.66
N TRP A 92 -18.16 23.65 19.71
CA TRP A 92 -19.17 22.62 19.84
C TRP A 92 -18.77 21.68 20.97
N LEU A 93 -19.66 21.51 21.96
CA LEU A 93 -19.41 20.67 23.15
C LEU A 93 -18.09 21.01 23.89
N GLY A 94 -17.71 22.29 23.92
CA GLY A 94 -16.54 22.77 24.67
C GLY A 94 -15.20 22.72 23.92
N LEU A 95 -15.17 22.19 22.69
CA LEU A 95 -13.98 22.17 21.81
C LEU A 95 -14.32 22.84 20.48
N SER A 96 -13.33 23.34 19.74
CA SER A 96 -13.56 23.83 18.38
C SER A 96 -13.88 22.67 17.44
N VAL A 97 -14.64 22.94 16.38
CA VAL A 97 -14.89 21.96 15.31
C VAL A 97 -13.59 21.43 14.72
N GLU A 98 -12.59 22.30 14.55
CA GLU A 98 -11.24 21.90 14.10
C GLU A 98 -10.61 20.85 15.01
N LEU A 99 -10.67 21.04 16.33
CA LEU A 99 -10.06 20.13 17.28
C LEU A 99 -10.78 18.77 17.30
N TRP A 100 -12.12 18.77 17.23
CA TRP A 100 -12.91 17.55 17.07
C TRP A 100 -12.55 16.76 15.81
N ILE A 101 -12.40 17.45 14.67
CA ILE A 101 -12.03 16.82 13.41
C ILE A 101 -10.61 16.26 13.49
N ASN A 102 -9.66 17.04 14.01
CA ASN A 102 -8.27 16.61 14.14
C ASN A 102 -8.15 15.37 15.03
N ASP A 103 -8.74 15.40 16.22
CA ASP A 103 -8.67 14.27 17.16
C ASP A 103 -9.43 13.04 16.63
N GLY A 104 -10.60 13.24 16.03
CA GLY A 104 -11.41 12.17 15.47
C GLY A 104 -10.74 11.48 14.27
N LEU A 105 -10.24 12.26 13.31
CA LEU A 105 -9.55 11.71 12.14
C LEU A 105 -8.24 11.04 12.53
N MET A 106 -7.47 11.63 13.46
CA MET A 106 -6.23 11.02 13.96
C MET A 106 -6.50 9.73 14.73
N ALA A 107 -7.58 9.66 15.51
CA ALA A 107 -7.97 8.42 16.20
C ALA A 107 -8.26 7.28 15.21
N ILE A 108 -9.00 7.55 14.14
CA ILE A 108 -9.29 6.56 13.08
C ILE A 108 -8.01 6.16 12.34
N PHE A 109 -7.18 7.15 11.97
CA PHE A 109 -5.90 6.91 11.29
C PHE A 109 -4.98 6.02 12.13
N PHE A 110 -4.75 6.37 13.40
CA PHE A 110 -3.90 5.58 14.29
C PHE A 110 -4.48 4.21 14.62
N LEU A 111 -5.80 4.07 14.66
CA LEU A 111 -6.43 2.75 14.78
C LEU A 111 -6.07 1.86 13.58
N MET A 112 -6.20 2.37 12.36
CA MET A 112 -5.87 1.61 11.14
C MET A 112 -4.37 1.27 11.08
N VAL A 113 -3.50 2.25 11.32
CA VAL A 113 -2.05 2.02 11.40
C VAL A 113 -1.69 1.04 12.50
N GLY A 114 -2.33 1.14 13.67
CA GLY A 114 -2.09 0.24 14.81
C GLY A 114 -2.50 -1.21 14.52
N LEU A 115 -3.61 -1.42 13.83
CA LEU A 115 -4.04 -2.75 13.38
C LEU A 115 -3.08 -3.33 12.34
N GLU A 116 -2.58 -2.50 11.43
CA GLU A 116 -1.61 -2.90 10.42
C GLU A 116 -0.27 -3.31 11.05
N ILE A 117 0.25 -2.50 11.99
CA ILE A 117 1.46 -2.84 12.74
C ILE A 117 1.25 -4.13 13.55
N LYS A 118 0.09 -4.29 14.20
CA LYS A 118 -0.22 -5.53 14.94
C LYS A 118 -0.21 -6.75 14.01
N ARG A 119 -0.74 -6.64 12.80
CA ARG A 119 -0.70 -7.72 11.79
C ARG A 119 0.73 -8.07 11.41
N GLU A 120 1.58 -7.08 11.13
CA GLU A 120 2.99 -7.27 10.77
C GLU A 120 3.83 -7.86 11.91
N VAL A 121 3.53 -7.48 13.15
CA VAL A 121 4.22 -8.01 14.35
C VAL A 121 3.80 -9.44 14.66
N LEU A 122 2.56 -9.84 14.36
CA LEU A 122 2.08 -11.21 14.67
C LEU A 122 2.40 -12.22 13.57
N ALA A 123 2.26 -11.84 12.30
CA ALA A 123 2.30 -12.77 11.17
C ALA A 123 3.12 -12.26 9.99
N GLY A 124 3.72 -11.07 10.08
CA GLY A 124 4.44 -10.44 9.00
C GLY A 124 5.94 -10.30 9.24
N GLY A 125 6.54 -9.30 8.58
CA GLY A 125 7.99 -9.10 8.56
C GLY A 125 8.60 -8.64 9.88
N LEU A 126 7.80 -8.34 10.90
CA LEU A 126 8.24 -7.85 12.21
C LEU A 126 8.10 -8.90 13.31
N ALA A 127 7.71 -10.13 12.99
CA ALA A 127 7.46 -11.17 13.98
C ALA A 127 8.72 -11.62 14.73
N THR A 128 9.90 -11.57 14.10
CA THR A 128 11.16 -11.99 14.72
C THR A 128 11.98 -10.80 15.21
N TRP A 129 12.68 -10.98 16.35
CA TRP A 129 13.53 -9.94 16.95
C TRP A 129 14.58 -9.36 16.01
N GLY A 130 15.20 -10.19 15.17
CA GLY A 130 16.19 -9.75 14.20
C GLY A 130 15.60 -8.82 13.13
N GLN A 131 14.39 -9.12 12.63
CA GLN A 131 13.78 -8.34 11.56
C GLN A 131 13.17 -7.01 12.05
N ARG A 132 12.70 -6.95 13.31
CA ARG A 132 12.16 -5.70 13.91
C ARG A 132 13.22 -4.73 14.40
N ALA A 133 14.42 -5.20 14.73
CA ALA A 133 15.48 -4.36 15.27
C ALA A 133 15.94 -3.30 14.25
N LEU A 134 16.19 -3.71 13.00
CA LEU A 134 16.71 -2.80 11.96
C LEU A 134 15.72 -1.66 11.63
N PRO A 135 14.43 -1.91 11.31
CA PRO A 135 13.45 -0.84 11.13
C PRO A 135 13.22 -0.01 12.39
N GLY A 136 13.28 -0.63 13.57
CA GLY A 136 13.13 0.07 14.84
C GLY A 136 14.23 1.10 15.08
N PHE A 137 15.49 0.72 14.90
CA PHE A 137 16.61 1.66 15.02
C PHE A 137 16.63 2.70 13.90
N ALA A 138 16.26 2.32 12.67
CA ALA A 138 16.13 3.26 11.55
C ALA A 138 15.07 4.34 11.84
N ALA A 139 13.90 3.95 12.37
CA ALA A 139 12.85 4.88 12.77
C ALA A 139 13.28 5.77 13.94
N LEU A 140 13.94 5.22 14.95
CA LEU A 140 14.49 6.01 16.06
C LEU A 140 15.50 7.06 15.57
N GLY A 141 16.42 6.67 14.68
CA GLY A 141 17.36 7.61 14.06
C GLY A 141 16.66 8.67 13.21
N GLY A 142 15.69 8.25 12.40
CA GLY A 142 14.87 9.12 11.56
C GLY A 142 14.07 10.16 12.35
N MET A 143 13.68 9.85 13.60
CA MET A 143 13.00 10.79 14.49
C MET A 143 13.98 11.67 15.28
N LEU A 144 15.05 11.07 15.84
CA LEU A 144 15.98 11.77 16.74
C LEU A 144 16.84 12.81 16.02
N VAL A 145 17.35 12.50 14.84
CA VAL A 145 18.23 13.41 14.09
C VAL A 145 17.53 14.73 13.75
N PRO A 146 16.36 14.77 13.08
CA PRO A 146 15.69 16.04 12.80
C PRO A 146 15.23 16.77 14.07
N ALA A 147 14.79 16.04 15.10
CA ALA A 147 14.42 16.64 16.38
C ALA A 147 15.58 17.37 17.05
N LEU A 148 16.76 16.75 17.13
CA LEU A 148 17.95 17.35 17.73
C LEU A 148 18.45 18.55 16.92
N ILE A 149 18.40 18.48 15.59
CA ILE A 149 18.74 19.61 14.72
C ILE A 149 17.80 20.79 14.99
N TYR A 150 16.49 20.53 15.06
CA TYR A 150 15.49 21.56 15.36
C TYR A 150 15.72 22.22 16.72
N ILE A 151 15.96 21.41 17.75
CA ILE A 151 16.23 21.89 19.11
C ILE A 151 17.52 22.72 19.16
N ALA A 152 18.59 22.26 18.51
CA ALA A 152 19.87 22.97 18.47
C ALA A 152 19.71 24.36 17.81
N ILE A 153 18.93 24.47 16.74
CA ILE A 153 18.65 25.75 16.07
C ILE A 153 17.76 26.66 16.96
N ASN A 154 16.84 26.09 17.73
CA ASN A 154 15.86 26.83 18.53
C ASN A 154 16.24 26.98 20.02
N TRP A 155 17.48 26.67 20.41
CA TRP A 155 17.93 26.53 21.80
C TRP A 155 17.73 27.78 22.69
N GLY A 156 17.47 28.95 22.10
CA GLY A 156 17.23 30.21 22.82
C GLY A 156 15.76 30.68 22.86
N ASN A 157 14.81 29.93 22.29
CA ASN A 157 13.42 30.37 22.17
C ASN A 157 12.44 29.36 22.82
N PRO A 158 12.02 29.60 24.08
CA PRO A 158 11.11 28.73 24.80
C PRO A 158 9.77 28.48 24.10
N GLN A 159 9.31 29.41 23.25
CA GLN A 159 8.04 29.29 22.54
C GLN A 159 8.10 28.27 21.40
N THR A 160 9.25 28.14 20.73
CA THR A 160 9.40 27.26 19.56
C THR A 160 9.95 25.89 19.92
N LEU A 161 10.59 25.73 21.07
CA LEU A 161 11.17 24.45 21.51
C LEU A 161 10.16 23.29 21.59
N SER A 162 8.88 23.56 21.84
CA SER A 162 7.82 22.54 21.84
C SER A 162 7.57 21.91 20.46
N GLY A 163 8.00 22.57 19.38
CA GLY A 163 7.84 22.13 18.00
C GLY A 163 8.83 21.07 17.51
N TRP A 164 9.65 20.49 18.39
CA TRP A 164 10.70 19.53 18.01
C TRP A 164 10.18 18.28 17.28
N ALA A 165 8.92 17.91 17.48
CA ALA A 165 8.31 16.74 16.86
C ALA A 165 7.84 17.00 15.41
N ILE A 166 7.70 18.26 14.98
CA ILE A 166 7.21 18.62 13.63
C ILE A 166 8.10 18.03 12.51
N PRO A 167 9.43 18.18 12.53
CA PRO A 167 10.29 17.65 11.46
C PRO A 167 10.52 16.13 11.55
N ALA A 168 10.00 15.48 12.59
CA ALA A 168 10.18 14.05 12.82
C ALA A 168 8.99 13.20 12.31
N ALA A 169 7.88 13.84 11.91
CA ALA A 169 6.71 13.17 11.38
C ALA A 169 6.92 12.81 9.88
N THR A 170 6.86 11.51 9.56
CA THR A 170 6.95 10.95 8.20
C THR A 170 5.93 9.85 7.99
#